data_AF-L2GB55-F1
#
_entry.id   AF-L2GB55-F1
#
_cell.length_a   1.000
_cell.length_b   1.000
_cell.length_c   1.000
_cell.angle_alpha   90.00
_cell.angle_beta   90.00
_cell.angle_gamma   90.00
#
_symmetry.space_group_name_H-M   'P 1'
#
loop_
_entity.id
_entity.type
_entity.pdbx_description
1 polymer ?
#
loop_
_entity_poly.entity_id
_entity_poly.type
_entity_poly.pdbx_seq_one_letter_code
_entity_poly.pdbx_strand_id
1 'polypeptide(L)'
;MAAIFILTSLESLVREFTRCYYQMPPALADPNAFHILTQSQNRQVSAALRYAAEIITAQLAQANSSNWHILKFADRIALSVKLALCKPDDLLIGGIVENSVVAGLTTATHLTLGLQVGARRSLQNLLRYNSGDDGMLVFLDDLMDVLSSVTSLDKQDPLREVPWATVATYRILLAIWRLLRWATGEMRRKAGSRTTVRSRFEASTIVFNSILEVISSPEELESQTRRLSRPARETTALGMTSDDSEARFMEMVLQFWKDRPVWSMGSFMTTVLEEIISAGGMAYELRGAE
;
A
#
# COMPACT_ATOMS: atom_id res chain seq x y z
N MET A 1 -23.98 7.76 -6.01
CA MET A 1 -23.37 8.59 -7.08
C MET A 1 -22.80 9.90 -6.58
N ALA A 2 -23.55 10.77 -5.89
CA ALA A 2 -23.01 12.03 -5.34
C ALA A 2 -21.74 11.84 -4.48
N ALA A 3 -21.70 10.79 -3.65
CA ALA A 3 -20.52 10.44 -2.85
C ALA A 3 -19.26 10.22 -3.69
N ILE A 4 -19.36 9.61 -4.88
CA ILE A 4 -18.20 9.36 -5.75
C ILE A 4 -17.67 10.66 -6.34
N PHE A 5 -18.55 11.57 -6.76
CA PHE A 5 -18.14 12.90 -7.23
C PHE A 5 -17.43 13.69 -6.14
N ILE A 6 -17.93 13.63 -4.90
CA ILE A 6 -17.28 14.25 -3.75
C ILE A 6 -15.91 13.62 -3.51
N LEU A 7 -15.81 12.29 -3.49
CA LEU A 7 -14.56 11.58 -3.23
C LEU A 7 -13.48 11.81 -4.29
N THR A 8 -13.85 11.78 -5.57
CA THR A 8 -12.92 12.07 -6.68
C THR A 8 -12.48 13.54 -6.69
N SER A 9 -13.37 14.46 -6.30
CA SER A 9 -13.02 15.87 -6.11
C SER A 9 -12.05 16.05 -4.94
N LEU A 10 -12.30 15.35 -3.81
CA LEU A 10 -11.39 15.36 -2.66
C LEU A 10 -10.03 14.76 -3.00
N GLU A 11 -9.98 13.65 -3.75
CA GLU A 11 -8.72 13.06 -4.22
C GLU A 11 -7.91 14.06 -5.06
N SER A 12 -8.56 14.72 -6.01
CA SER A 12 -7.92 15.72 -6.85
C SER A 12 -7.44 16.92 -6.04
N LEU A 13 -8.26 17.38 -5.09
CA LEU A 13 -7.97 18.50 -4.20
C LEU A 13 -6.74 18.21 -3.34
N VAL A 14 -6.71 17.05 -2.68
CA VAL A 14 -5.57 16.63 -1.83
C VAL A 14 -4.31 16.54 -2.67
N ARG A 15 -4.37 15.90 -3.83
CA ARG A 15 -3.23 15.79 -4.75
C ARG A 15 -2.69 17.16 -5.16
N GLU A 16 -3.56 18.10 -5.53
CA GLU A 16 -3.16 19.43 -5.98
C GLU A 16 -2.57 20.26 -4.84
N PHE A 17 -3.15 20.20 -3.63
CA PHE A 17 -2.58 20.85 -2.46
C PHE A 17 -1.22 20.29 -2.10
N THR A 18 -1.07 18.95 -2.09
CA THR A 18 0.23 18.31 -1.87
C THR A 18 1.24 18.82 -2.89
N ARG A 19 0.88 18.80 -4.18
CA ARG A 19 1.75 19.31 -5.25
C ARG A 19 2.18 20.76 -5.01
N CYS A 20 1.23 21.66 -4.81
CA CYS A 20 1.50 23.08 -4.60
C CYS A 20 2.37 23.30 -3.35
N TYR A 21 2.10 22.58 -2.27
CA TYR A 21 2.83 22.69 -1.03
C TYR A 21 4.30 22.31 -1.18
N TYR A 22 4.58 21.15 -1.80
CA TYR A 22 5.94 20.66 -1.97
C TYR A 22 6.71 21.29 -3.14
N GLN A 23 6.05 22.04 -4.02
CA GLN A 23 6.68 22.83 -5.08
C GLN A 23 7.05 24.25 -4.65
N MET A 24 6.57 24.73 -3.50
CA MET A 24 6.99 26.01 -2.94
C MET A 24 8.41 25.93 -2.37
N PRO A 25 9.21 27.02 -2.41
CA PRO A 25 10.55 27.05 -1.81
C PRO A 25 10.47 26.62 -0.34
N PRO A 26 11.39 25.77 0.14
CA PRO A 26 11.26 25.13 1.45
C PRO A 26 11.28 26.17 2.57
N ALA A 27 10.13 26.37 3.21
CA ALA A 27 10.10 26.86 4.58
C ALA A 27 10.40 25.67 5.50
N LEU A 28 11.43 25.84 6.33
CA LEU A 28 12.06 24.90 7.27
C LEU A 28 11.24 23.69 7.77
N ALA A 29 11.95 22.55 7.76
CA ALA A 29 11.89 21.35 8.60
C ALA A 29 10.52 20.71 8.92
N ASP A 30 10.36 19.51 8.34
CA ASP A 30 9.45 18.43 8.71
C ASP A 30 7.96 18.57 8.32
N PRO A 31 7.56 18.04 7.15
CA PRO A 31 6.19 18.11 6.68
C PRO A 31 5.39 16.91 7.22
N ASN A 32 4.84 17.06 8.42
CA ASN A 32 3.79 16.15 8.91
C ASN A 32 2.51 16.27 8.04
N ALA A 33 1.64 15.26 8.05
CA ALA A 33 0.33 15.21 7.38
C ALA A 33 -0.55 16.47 7.61
N PHE A 34 -0.31 17.18 8.71
CA PHE A 34 -1.01 18.40 9.09
C PHE A 34 -0.55 19.67 8.35
N HIS A 35 0.45 19.60 7.47
CA HIS A 35 1.01 20.79 6.83
C HIS A 35 0.48 21.07 5.41
N ILE A 36 -0.12 20.08 4.73
CA ILE A 36 -0.70 20.27 3.38
C ILE A 36 -1.98 21.11 3.44
N LEU A 37 -2.76 20.93 4.50
CA LEU A 37 -4.02 21.62 4.74
C LEU A 37 -3.98 22.29 6.11
N THR A 38 -4.58 23.47 6.24
CA THR A 38 -4.79 24.10 7.55
C THR A 38 -5.63 23.20 8.45
N GLN A 39 -5.54 23.38 9.79
CA GLN A 39 -6.33 22.61 10.75
C GLN A 39 -7.84 22.65 10.45
N SER A 40 -8.35 23.81 10.01
CA SER A 40 -9.76 23.97 9.61
C SER A 40 -10.11 23.12 8.37
N GLN A 41 -9.28 23.18 7.33
CA GLN A 41 -9.46 22.38 6.11
C GLN A 41 -9.35 20.88 6.40
N ASN A 42 -8.36 20.46 7.20
CA ASN A 42 -8.20 19.07 7.62
C ASN A 42 -9.46 18.56 8.35
N ARG A 43 -10.05 19.37 9.25
CA ARG A 43 -11.30 19.03 9.94
C ARG A 43 -12.46 18.88 8.96
N GLN A 44 -12.58 19.77 7.98
CA GLN A 44 -13.65 19.73 6.97
C GLN A 44 -13.51 18.51 6.05
N VAL A 45 -12.30 18.25 5.54
CA VAL A 45 -12.03 17.09 4.67
C VAL A 45 -12.25 15.79 5.43
N SER A 46 -11.76 15.69 6.67
CA SER A 46 -11.99 14.51 7.53
C SER A 46 -13.48 14.27 7.79
N ALA A 47 -14.24 15.33 8.05
CA ALA A 47 -15.69 15.24 8.24
C ALA A 47 -16.42 14.79 6.96
N ALA A 48 -16.02 15.33 5.80
CA ALA A 48 -16.58 14.94 4.50
C ALA A 48 -16.28 13.47 4.16
N LEU A 49 -15.04 13.01 4.40
CA LEU A 49 -14.65 11.62 4.21
C LEU A 49 -15.42 10.68 5.13
N ARG A 50 -15.60 11.07 6.40
CA ARG A 50 -16.38 10.28 7.36
C ARG A 50 -17.85 10.16 6.91
N TYR A 51 -18.47 11.26 6.52
CA TYR A 51 -19.86 11.25 6.04
C TYR A 51 -20.02 10.42 4.76
N ALA A 52 -19.09 10.55 3.82
CA ALA A 52 -19.08 9.74 2.61
C ALA A 52 -18.92 8.24 2.94
N ALA A 53 -18.02 7.89 3.85
CA ALA A 53 -17.83 6.52 4.32
C ALA A 53 -19.10 5.95 4.97
N GLU A 54 -19.73 6.70 5.89
CA GLU A 54 -21.00 6.28 6.53
C GLU A 54 -22.10 5.98 5.49
N ILE A 55 -22.24 6.83 4.45
CA ILE A 55 -23.18 6.60 3.35
C ILE A 55 -22.81 5.35 2.56
N ILE A 56 -21.53 5.17 2.22
CA ILE A 56 -21.05 4.04 1.43
C ILE A 56 -21.28 2.74 2.19
N THR A 57 -20.93 2.66 3.48
CA THR A 57 -21.14 1.48 4.32
C THR A 57 -22.62 1.14 4.44
N ALA A 58 -23.49 2.13 4.67
CA ALA A 58 -24.94 1.91 4.73
C ALA A 58 -25.51 1.37 3.41
N GLN A 59 -25.02 1.89 2.27
CA GLN A 59 -25.41 1.40 0.95
C GLN A 59 -24.83 0.04 0.62
N LEU A 60 -23.62 -0.27 1.09
CA LEU A 60 -22.95 -1.55 0.86
C LEU A 60 -23.69 -2.70 1.57
N ALA A 61 -24.24 -2.44 2.76
CA ALA A 61 -25.07 -3.41 3.48
C ALA A 61 -26.36 -3.81 2.74
N GLN A 62 -26.82 -2.97 1.81
CA GLN A 62 -28.02 -3.18 1.00
C GLN A 62 -27.67 -3.36 -0.49
N ALA A 63 -26.40 -3.56 -0.80
CA ALA A 63 -25.93 -3.62 -2.18
C ALA A 63 -26.42 -4.87 -2.89
N ASN A 64 -26.79 -4.71 -4.15
CA ASN A 64 -27.03 -5.80 -5.09
C ASN A 64 -25.80 -5.99 -5.99
N SER A 65 -25.79 -7.04 -6.81
CA SER A 65 -24.66 -7.35 -7.68
C SER A 65 -24.35 -6.27 -8.73
N SER A 66 -25.24 -5.31 -9.00
CA SER A 66 -24.99 -4.25 -9.98
C SER A 66 -24.36 -3.00 -9.36
N ASN A 67 -24.74 -2.61 -8.14
CA ASN A 67 -24.19 -1.42 -7.48
C ASN A 67 -23.00 -1.73 -6.56
N TRP A 68 -22.78 -3.00 -6.20
CA TRP A 68 -21.71 -3.42 -5.31
C TRP A 68 -20.32 -2.96 -5.79
N HIS A 69 -20.00 -3.15 -7.08
CA HIS A 69 -18.69 -2.77 -7.64
C HIS A 69 -18.47 -1.25 -7.56
N ILE A 70 -19.52 -0.46 -7.79
CA ILE A 70 -19.48 1.01 -7.73
C ILE A 70 -19.29 1.50 -6.29
N LEU A 71 -19.96 0.86 -5.33
CA LEU A 71 -19.82 1.17 -3.91
C LEU A 71 -18.45 0.75 -3.37
N LYS A 72 -17.94 -0.41 -3.79
CA LYS A 72 -16.57 -0.83 -3.49
C LYS A 72 -15.54 0.10 -4.10
N PHE A 73 -15.75 0.59 -5.32
CA PHE A 73 -14.89 1.63 -5.89
C PHE A 73 -14.89 2.91 -5.04
N ALA A 74 -16.07 3.38 -4.62
CA ALA A 74 -16.19 4.55 -3.76
C ALA A 74 -15.42 4.36 -2.43
N ASP A 75 -15.55 3.19 -1.82
CA ASP A 75 -14.83 2.81 -0.61
C ASP A 75 -13.29 2.85 -0.81
N ARG A 76 -12.80 2.29 -1.93
CA ARG A 76 -11.37 2.32 -2.29
C ARG A 76 -10.84 3.74 -2.51
N ILE A 77 -11.62 4.63 -3.15
CA ILE A 77 -11.20 6.04 -3.28
C ILE A 77 -11.15 6.70 -1.91
N ALA A 78 -12.16 6.51 -1.06
CA ALA A 78 -12.18 7.10 0.28
C ALA A 78 -10.95 6.69 1.09
N LEU A 79 -10.58 5.41 1.05
CA LEU A 79 -9.35 4.92 1.67
C LEU A 79 -8.10 5.55 1.04
N SER A 80 -8.01 5.61 -0.30
CA SER A 80 -6.88 6.24 -0.99
C SER A 80 -6.70 7.71 -0.59
N VAL A 81 -7.80 8.47 -0.40
CA VAL A 81 -7.73 9.87 0.05
C VAL A 81 -7.27 9.97 1.51
N LYS A 82 -7.78 9.10 2.40
CA LYS A 82 -7.30 9.03 3.80
C LYS A 82 -5.80 8.76 3.86
N LEU A 83 -5.33 7.78 3.07
CA LEU A 83 -3.91 7.44 2.98
C LEU A 83 -3.09 8.62 2.46
N ALA A 84 -3.53 9.29 1.39
CA ALA A 84 -2.81 10.43 0.81
C ALA A 84 -2.72 11.65 1.76
N LEU A 85 -3.74 11.85 2.61
CA LEU A 85 -3.71 12.88 3.65
C LEU A 85 -2.70 12.55 4.75
N CYS A 86 -2.62 11.28 5.16
CA CYS A 86 -1.70 10.83 6.21
C CYS A 86 -0.25 10.69 5.72
N LYS A 87 -0.07 10.27 4.46
CA LYS A 87 1.23 10.06 3.84
C LYS A 87 1.17 10.54 2.39
N PRO A 88 1.66 11.77 2.12
CA PRO A 88 1.66 12.31 0.77
C PRO A 88 2.47 11.43 -0.18
N ASP A 89 2.06 11.44 -1.45
CA ASP A 89 2.72 10.65 -2.50
C ASP A 89 4.16 11.14 -2.73
N ASP A 90 5.13 10.24 -2.62
CA ASP A 90 6.57 10.50 -2.82
C ASP A 90 6.86 11.18 -4.17
N LEU A 91 6.04 10.92 -5.20
CA LEU A 91 6.15 11.60 -6.50
C LEU A 91 5.93 13.10 -6.38
N LEU A 92 4.88 13.50 -5.65
CA LEU A 92 4.51 14.89 -5.47
C LEU A 92 5.52 15.62 -4.58
N ILE A 93 6.02 14.93 -3.55
CA ILE A 93 7.09 15.44 -2.66
C ILE A 93 8.38 15.63 -3.45
N GLY A 94 8.73 14.68 -4.32
CA GLY A 94 9.92 14.73 -5.17
C GLY A 94 9.84 15.76 -6.30
N GLY A 95 8.71 16.47 -6.44
CA GLY A 95 8.46 17.40 -7.54
C GLY A 95 8.29 16.74 -8.90
N ILE A 96 8.10 15.41 -8.93
CA ILE A 96 7.88 14.65 -10.16
C ILE A 96 6.44 14.89 -10.59
N VAL A 97 6.29 15.57 -11.73
CA VAL A 97 4.99 15.83 -12.33
C VAL A 97 4.84 14.94 -13.55
N GLU A 98 4.10 13.85 -13.37
CA GLU A 98 3.71 12.99 -14.48
C GLU A 98 2.43 13.49 -15.13
N ASN A 99 2.45 13.62 -16.46
CA ASN A 99 1.31 14.10 -17.25
C ASN A 99 0.32 12.98 -17.64
N SER A 100 0.66 11.74 -17.33
CA SER A 100 -0.13 10.56 -17.64
C SER A 100 -0.28 9.69 -16.39
N VAL A 101 -1.46 9.07 -16.22
CA VAL A 101 -1.73 8.12 -15.14
C VAL A 101 -0.78 6.92 -15.23
N VAL A 102 -0.47 6.48 -16.46
CA VAL A 102 0.43 5.34 -16.71
C VAL A 102 1.82 5.70 -16.21
N ALA A 103 2.37 6.83 -16.68
CA ALA A 103 3.69 7.30 -16.28
C ALA A 103 3.78 7.58 -14.77
N GLY A 104 2.71 8.14 -14.19
CA GLY A 104 2.55 8.32 -12.75
C GLY A 104 2.62 7.01 -12.00
N LEU A 105 1.85 6.00 -12.41
CA LEU A 105 1.88 4.68 -11.78
C LEU A 105 3.24 4.02 -11.92
N THR A 106 3.82 3.99 -13.12
CA THR A 106 5.14 3.41 -13.38
C THR A 106 6.21 4.05 -12.51
N THR A 107 6.23 5.37 -12.40
CA THR A 107 7.21 6.06 -11.56
C THR A 107 6.96 5.78 -10.08
N ALA A 108 5.71 5.77 -9.60
CA ALA A 108 5.38 5.36 -8.24
C ALA A 108 5.86 3.92 -7.96
N THR A 109 5.64 3.02 -8.91
CA THR A 109 6.08 1.62 -8.85
C THR A 109 7.60 1.52 -8.78
N HIS A 110 8.34 2.22 -9.64
CA HIS A 110 9.79 2.20 -9.59
C HIS A 110 10.35 2.82 -8.30
N LEU A 111 9.73 3.87 -7.75
CA LEU A 111 10.17 4.43 -6.47
C LEU A 111 9.85 3.51 -5.28
N THR A 112 8.75 2.76 -5.36
CA THR A 112 8.25 1.93 -4.26
C THR A 112 8.84 0.51 -4.28
N LEU A 113 8.94 -0.10 -5.46
CA LEU A 113 9.39 -1.48 -5.68
C LEU A 113 10.82 -1.54 -6.26
N GLY A 114 11.21 -0.54 -7.04
CA GLY A 114 12.46 -0.51 -7.79
C GLY A 114 13.63 0.14 -7.04
N LEU A 115 14.82 -0.34 -7.39
CA LEU A 115 16.17 0.06 -6.99
C LEU A 115 16.33 1.51 -6.47
N GLN A 116 16.75 1.63 -5.21
CA GLN A 116 17.32 2.86 -4.61
C GLN A 116 18.58 3.40 -5.34
N VAL A 117 19.02 2.73 -6.41
CA VAL A 117 20.26 2.98 -7.15
C VAL A 117 20.18 4.23 -8.04
N GLY A 118 18.98 4.65 -8.45
CA GLY A 118 18.76 5.90 -9.19
C GLY A 118 18.33 7.10 -8.33
N ALA A 119 18.04 6.87 -7.05
CA ALA A 119 17.60 7.92 -6.15
C ALA A 119 18.77 8.88 -5.89
N ARG A 120 18.63 10.16 -6.29
CA ARG A 120 19.53 11.24 -5.86
C ARG A 120 19.69 11.14 -4.34
N ARG A 121 20.88 11.42 -3.81
CA ARG A 121 21.18 11.33 -2.35
C ARG A 121 20.15 12.04 -1.46
N SER A 122 19.45 13.05 -1.97
CA SER A 122 18.32 13.73 -1.30
C SER A 122 17.04 12.89 -1.21
N LEU A 123 16.75 12.07 -2.22
CA LEU A 123 15.57 11.20 -2.30
C LEU A 123 15.78 9.92 -1.48
N GLN A 124 17.03 9.48 -1.31
CA GLN A 124 17.37 8.44 -0.33
C GLN A 124 17.05 8.87 1.11
N ASN A 125 17.15 10.16 1.45
CA ASN A 125 16.75 10.67 2.76
C ASN A 125 15.21 10.71 2.94
N LEU A 126 14.46 10.96 1.85
CA LEU A 126 12.99 10.87 1.84
C LEU A 126 12.51 9.40 1.92
N LEU A 127 13.17 8.48 1.23
CA LEU A 127 12.92 7.03 1.33
C LEU A 127 13.43 6.45 2.66
N ARG A 128 14.37 7.13 3.32
CA ARG A 128 14.83 6.87 4.69
C ARG A 128 13.94 7.50 5.75
N TYR A 129 12.76 8.03 5.40
CA TYR A 129 11.74 8.39 6.39
C TYR A 129 11.25 7.11 7.09
N ASN A 130 12.12 6.65 7.99
CA ASN A 130 11.99 5.61 8.98
C ASN A 130 11.43 6.27 10.24
N SER A 131 10.89 5.40 11.09
CA SER A 131 10.66 5.59 12.53
C SER A 131 9.39 6.35 12.96
N GLY A 132 8.23 5.98 12.40
CA GLY A 132 6.95 6.34 13.04
C GLY A 132 5.72 6.13 12.15
N ASP A 133 5.59 4.98 11.48
CA ASP A 133 4.45 4.66 10.58
C ASP A 133 3.13 4.40 11.37
N ASP A 134 2.94 5.07 12.51
CA ASP A 134 1.79 4.93 13.40
C ASP A 134 0.48 5.33 12.70
N GLY A 135 0.56 6.25 11.74
CA GLY A 135 -0.60 6.67 10.94
C GLY A 135 -1.15 5.57 10.03
N MET A 136 -0.30 4.66 9.53
CA MET A 136 -0.73 3.55 8.68
C MET A 136 -1.34 2.40 9.49
N LEU A 137 -0.94 2.25 10.75
CA LEU A 137 -1.54 1.26 11.67
C LEU A 137 -3.03 1.52 11.88
N VAL A 138 -3.46 2.79 11.89
CA VAL A 138 -4.88 3.17 12.02
C VAL A 138 -5.72 2.60 10.87
N PHE A 139 -5.11 2.40 9.69
CA PHE A 139 -5.77 1.86 8.52
C PHE A 139 -5.47 0.37 8.30
N LEU A 140 -4.81 -0.32 9.23
CA LEU A 140 -4.35 -1.70 9.02
C LEU A 140 -5.52 -2.63 8.65
N ASP A 141 -6.64 -2.52 9.36
CA ASP A 141 -7.86 -3.31 9.09
C ASP A 141 -8.39 -3.03 7.67
N ASP A 142 -8.59 -1.75 7.32
CA ASP A 142 -9.01 -1.31 5.99
C ASP A 142 -8.04 -1.82 4.88
N LEU A 143 -6.74 -1.80 5.15
CA LEU A 143 -5.70 -2.27 4.21
C LEU A 143 -5.74 -3.79 4.04
N MET A 144 -5.94 -4.55 5.12
CA MET A 144 -6.04 -6.02 5.06
C MET A 144 -7.32 -6.45 4.34
N ASP A 145 -8.41 -5.70 4.51
CA ASP A 145 -9.64 -5.87 3.73
C ASP A 145 -9.44 -5.63 2.23
N VAL A 146 -8.58 -4.66 1.86
CA VAL A 146 -8.16 -4.47 0.46
C VAL A 146 -7.37 -5.68 -0.02
N LEU A 147 -6.36 -6.08 0.74
CA LEU A 147 -5.49 -7.19 0.39
C LEU A 147 -6.27 -8.49 0.21
N SER A 148 -7.18 -8.79 1.15
CA SER A 148 -8.06 -9.98 1.10
C SER A 148 -8.98 -9.95 -0.11
N SER A 149 -9.49 -8.78 -0.48
CA SER A 149 -10.33 -8.65 -1.68
C SER A 149 -9.56 -8.90 -2.97
N VAL A 150 -8.27 -8.57 -3.00
CA VAL A 150 -7.40 -8.77 -4.17
C VAL A 150 -6.93 -10.22 -4.25
N THR A 151 -6.65 -10.88 -3.12
CA THR A 151 -6.22 -12.28 -3.09
C THR A 151 -7.36 -13.27 -3.30
N SER A 152 -8.61 -12.88 -3.03
CA SER A 152 -9.78 -13.75 -3.26
C SER A 152 -10.24 -13.73 -4.71
N LEU A 153 -10.04 -14.83 -5.44
CA LEU A 153 -10.49 -15.01 -6.83
C LEU A 153 -11.99 -14.77 -7.02
N ASP A 154 -12.81 -15.07 -6.00
CA ASP A 154 -14.28 -15.05 -6.10
C ASP A 154 -14.88 -13.63 -5.96
N LYS A 155 -14.08 -12.64 -5.51
CA LYS A 155 -14.56 -11.28 -5.19
C LYS A 155 -14.18 -10.23 -6.23
N GLN A 156 -13.50 -10.60 -7.31
CA GLN A 156 -13.03 -9.66 -8.33
C GLN A 156 -13.64 -10.05 -9.68
N ASP A 157 -14.32 -9.09 -10.32
CA ASP A 157 -14.71 -9.20 -11.72
C ASP A 157 -13.95 -8.12 -12.51
N PRO A 158 -12.77 -8.46 -13.06
CA PRO A 158 -11.94 -7.53 -13.82
C PRO A 158 -12.67 -6.82 -14.98
N LEU A 159 -13.73 -7.43 -15.52
CA LEU A 159 -14.51 -6.86 -16.63
C LEU A 159 -15.48 -5.78 -16.16
N ARG A 160 -15.87 -5.79 -14.88
CA ARG A 160 -16.79 -4.81 -14.28
C ARG A 160 -16.08 -3.71 -13.50
N GLU A 161 -14.79 -3.87 -13.23
CA GLU A 161 -13.98 -2.85 -12.58
C GLU A 161 -13.66 -1.70 -13.54
N VAL A 162 -13.84 -0.47 -13.08
CA VAL A 162 -13.43 0.71 -13.84
C VAL A 162 -11.91 0.93 -13.71
N PRO A 163 -11.22 1.47 -14.74
CA PRO A 163 -9.77 1.68 -14.71
C PRO A 163 -9.27 2.45 -13.48
N TRP A 164 -10.06 3.45 -13.04
CA TRP A 164 -9.74 4.25 -11.87
C TRP A 164 -9.80 3.47 -10.56
N ALA A 165 -10.66 2.45 -10.47
CA ALA A 165 -10.70 1.56 -9.32
C ALA A 165 -9.43 0.72 -9.26
N THR A 166 -8.97 0.20 -10.39
CA THR A 166 -7.72 -0.55 -10.50
C THR A 166 -6.52 0.31 -10.08
N VAL A 167 -6.46 1.57 -10.54
CA VAL A 167 -5.40 2.53 -10.16
C VAL A 167 -5.41 2.80 -8.66
N ALA A 168 -6.57 3.06 -8.06
CA ALA A 168 -6.70 3.32 -6.63
C ALA A 168 -6.31 2.09 -5.79
N THR A 169 -6.81 0.90 -6.15
CA THR A 169 -6.43 -0.36 -5.50
C THR A 169 -4.93 -0.60 -5.59
N TYR A 170 -4.32 -0.36 -6.75
CA TYR A 170 -2.88 -0.55 -6.91
C TYR A 170 -2.05 0.42 -6.06
N ARG A 171 -2.45 1.69 -5.93
CA ARG A 171 -1.81 2.63 -5.00
C ARG A 171 -1.90 2.16 -3.55
N ILE A 172 -3.01 1.56 -3.15
CA ILE A 172 -3.16 0.94 -1.83
C ILE A 172 -2.21 -0.26 -1.70
N LEU A 173 -2.08 -1.11 -2.72
CA LEU A 173 -1.11 -2.22 -2.72
C LEU A 173 0.34 -1.72 -2.57
N LEU A 174 0.71 -0.60 -3.21
CA LEU A 174 2.00 0.04 -3.02
C LEU A 174 2.19 0.55 -1.57
N ALA A 175 1.14 1.05 -0.93
CA ALA A 175 1.18 1.43 0.48
C ALA A 175 1.38 0.21 1.40
N ILE A 176 0.69 -0.90 1.12
CA ILE A 176 0.85 -2.17 1.86
C ILE A 176 2.27 -2.73 1.66
N TRP A 177 2.83 -2.64 0.45
CA TRP A 177 4.22 -3.03 0.20
C TRP A 177 5.21 -2.23 1.06
N ARG A 178 5.05 -0.91 1.14
CA ARG A 178 5.90 -0.07 2.00
C ARG A 178 5.79 -0.49 3.46
N LEU A 179 4.57 -0.80 3.91
CA LEU A 179 4.29 -1.24 5.27
C LEU A 179 4.95 -2.60 5.58
N LEU A 180 4.88 -3.55 4.63
CA LEU A 180 5.58 -4.83 4.69
C LEU A 180 7.10 -4.63 4.79
N ARG A 181 7.68 -3.80 3.91
CA ARG A 181 9.13 -3.52 3.89
C ARG A 181 9.63 -2.80 5.14
N TRP A 182 8.80 -1.92 5.70
CA TRP A 182 9.07 -1.29 7.00
C TRP A 182 9.08 -2.34 8.11
N ALA A 183 8.07 -3.19 8.18
CA ALA A 183 7.95 -4.23 9.20
C ALA A 183 9.12 -5.22 9.13
N THR A 184 9.45 -5.71 7.93
CA THR A 184 10.60 -6.61 7.72
C THR A 184 11.93 -5.95 8.07
N GLY A 185 12.11 -4.68 7.69
CA GLY A 185 13.29 -3.89 8.03
C GLY A 185 13.45 -3.70 9.54
N GLU A 186 12.38 -3.37 10.25
CA GLU A 186 12.39 -3.17 11.70
C GLU A 186 12.66 -4.49 12.46
N MET A 187 12.05 -5.59 12.02
CA MET A 187 12.31 -6.91 12.57
C MET A 187 13.78 -7.34 12.38
N ARG A 188 14.39 -7.06 11.21
CA ARG A 188 15.82 -7.31 10.95
C ARG A 188 16.73 -6.45 11.84
N ARG A 189 16.44 -5.14 11.96
CA ARG A 189 17.18 -4.23 12.85
C ARG A 189 17.19 -4.74 14.29
N LYS A 190 16.03 -5.20 14.78
CA LYS A 190 15.87 -5.70 16.15
C LYS A 190 16.47 -7.08 16.38
N ALA A 191 16.52 -7.94 15.36
CA ALA A 191 17.25 -9.20 15.43
C ALA A 191 18.77 -8.99 15.64
N GLY A 192 19.33 -7.91 15.09
CA GLY A 192 20.73 -7.52 15.29
C GLY A 192 21.03 -6.81 16.61
N SER A 193 20.01 -6.26 17.27
CA SER A 193 20.12 -5.55 18.56
C SER A 193 19.84 -6.50 19.73
N ARG A 194 20.83 -6.76 20.58
CA ARG A 194 20.66 -7.51 21.84
C ARG A 194 19.83 -6.69 22.85
N THR A 195 18.52 -6.60 22.64
CA THR A 195 17.59 -5.98 23.59
C THR A 195 16.63 -7.02 24.19
N THR A 196 16.48 -6.92 25.51
CA THR A 196 16.00 -7.96 26.45
C THR A 196 14.49 -8.08 26.62
N VAL A 197 13.68 -7.43 25.78
CA VAL A 197 12.21 -7.54 25.86
C VAL A 197 11.63 -7.80 24.47
N ARG A 198 11.55 -9.08 24.10
CA ARG A 198 10.79 -9.57 22.94
C ARG A 198 9.30 -9.40 23.25
N SER A 199 8.77 -8.19 23.07
CA SER A 199 7.33 -7.96 23.25
C SER A 199 6.59 -8.52 22.05
N ARG A 200 5.74 -9.54 22.25
CA ARG A 200 4.83 -10.08 21.23
C ARG A 200 3.83 -9.04 20.69
N PHE A 201 3.80 -7.83 21.24
CA PHE A 201 2.88 -6.75 20.91
C PHE A 201 3.55 -5.61 20.14
N GLU A 202 4.64 -5.90 19.43
CA GLU A 202 5.30 -4.91 18.61
C GLU A 202 4.54 -4.67 17.30
N ALA A 203 4.30 -3.40 16.95
CA ALA A 203 3.59 -3.01 15.74
C ALA A 203 4.18 -3.64 14.46
N SER A 204 5.50 -3.75 14.35
CA SER A 204 6.18 -4.39 13.22
C SER A 204 5.80 -5.87 13.07
N THR A 205 5.67 -6.59 14.19
CA THR A 205 5.31 -8.01 14.20
C THR A 205 3.83 -8.20 13.91
N ILE A 206 2.96 -7.32 14.43
CA ILE A 206 1.53 -7.33 14.15
C ILE A 206 1.30 -7.11 12.65
N VAL A 207 1.85 -6.04 12.10
CA VAL A 207 1.76 -5.70 10.67
C VAL A 207 2.24 -6.85 9.80
N PHE A 208 3.42 -7.39 10.10
CA PHE A 208 3.99 -8.48 9.33
C PHE A 208 3.08 -9.71 9.35
N ASN A 209 2.60 -10.12 10.52
CA ASN A 209 1.73 -11.29 10.65
C ASN A 209 0.37 -11.07 9.98
N SER A 210 -0.23 -9.88 10.09
CA SER A 210 -1.51 -9.56 9.45
C SER A 210 -1.41 -9.62 7.92
N ILE A 211 -0.35 -9.07 7.33
CA ILE A 211 -0.11 -9.18 5.89
C ILE A 211 0.11 -10.63 5.50
N LEU A 212 0.93 -11.34 6.27
CA LEU A 212 1.29 -12.73 5.99
C LEU A 212 0.08 -13.67 6.04
N GLU A 213 -0.82 -13.46 6.99
CA GLU A 213 -2.07 -14.22 7.12
C GLU A 213 -2.95 -14.11 5.87
N VAL A 214 -3.00 -12.94 5.23
CA VAL A 214 -3.83 -12.70 4.04
C VAL A 214 -3.19 -13.22 2.75
N ILE A 215 -1.85 -13.21 2.66
CA ILE A 215 -1.12 -13.69 1.46
C ILE A 215 -0.78 -15.19 1.51
N SER A 216 -0.85 -15.82 2.69
CA SER A 216 -0.60 -17.26 2.85
C SER A 216 -1.73 -18.07 2.24
N SER A 217 -1.40 -19.24 1.67
CA SER A 217 -2.45 -20.10 1.11
C SER A 217 -3.27 -20.76 2.24
N PRO A 218 -4.58 -21.06 2.00
CA PRO A 218 -5.40 -21.76 2.99
C PRO A 218 -4.86 -23.15 3.36
N GLU A 219 -4.17 -23.82 2.44
CA GLU A 219 -3.52 -25.12 2.69
C GLU A 219 -2.31 -25.00 3.63
N GLU A 220 -1.55 -23.90 3.53
CA GLU A 220 -0.43 -23.60 4.43
C GLU A 220 -0.93 -23.30 5.85
N LEU A 221 -2.05 -22.59 5.97
CA LEU A 221 -2.70 -22.24 7.25
C LEU A 221 -3.23 -23.48 8.02
N GLU A 222 -3.84 -24.44 7.31
CA GLU A 222 -4.32 -25.70 7.92
C GLU A 222 -3.18 -26.61 8.38
N SER A 223 -2.10 -26.69 7.59
CA SER A 223 -0.92 -27.50 7.91
C SER A 223 -0.19 -26.98 9.15
N GLN A 224 -0.26 -25.66 9.42
CA GLN A 224 0.39 -24.99 10.54
C GLN A 224 -0.46 -24.93 11.80
N THR A 225 -1.79 -24.88 11.68
CA THR A 225 -2.71 -25.06 12.84
C THR A 225 -2.41 -26.36 13.59
N ARG A 226 -1.98 -27.41 12.87
CA ARG A 226 -1.52 -28.68 13.46
C ARG A 226 -0.10 -28.62 14.07
N ARG A 227 0.73 -27.64 13.72
CA ARG A 227 2.13 -27.48 14.19
C ARG A 227 2.28 -26.56 15.41
N LEU A 228 1.25 -25.77 15.74
CA LEU A 228 1.23 -24.86 16.90
C LEU A 228 1.32 -25.57 18.28
N SER A 229 1.34 -26.90 18.34
CA SER A 229 1.51 -27.69 19.56
C SER A 229 2.98 -27.89 20.01
N ARG A 230 3.98 -27.24 19.37
CA ARG A 230 5.41 -27.44 19.70
C ARG A 230 6.10 -26.12 20.07
N PRO A 231 7.02 -26.07 21.06
CA PRO A 231 7.60 -24.81 21.52
C PRO A 231 8.48 -24.19 20.43
N ALA A 232 8.14 -22.97 20.04
CA ALA A 232 8.69 -22.26 18.89
C ALA A 232 10.13 -21.75 19.14
N ARG A 233 11.04 -22.11 18.24
CA ARG A 233 12.35 -21.50 18.07
C ARG A 233 12.27 -20.62 16.82
N GLU A 234 12.29 -19.30 17.01
CA GLU A 234 12.63 -18.27 16.00
C GLU A 234 12.07 -18.44 14.59
N THR A 235 10.84 -18.94 14.47
CA THR A 235 10.07 -18.89 13.24
C THR A 235 8.91 -17.93 13.51
N THR A 236 8.67 -17.01 12.58
CA THR A 236 7.45 -16.21 12.51
C THR A 236 6.23 -17.12 12.69
N ALA A 237 5.10 -16.61 13.20
CA ALA A 237 3.94 -17.43 13.55
C ALA A 237 3.43 -18.32 12.39
N LEU A 238 3.79 -17.95 11.15
CA LEU A 238 3.41 -18.59 9.89
C LEU A 238 4.59 -19.19 9.12
N GLY A 239 5.79 -19.33 9.71
CA GLY A 239 6.90 -20.09 9.14
C GLY A 239 7.58 -19.55 7.87
N MET A 240 7.02 -18.54 7.19
CA MET A 240 7.61 -17.89 6.02
C MET A 240 8.74 -16.92 6.41
N THR A 241 9.82 -16.93 5.64
CA THR A 241 10.89 -15.95 5.81
C THR A 241 10.46 -14.59 5.29
N SER A 242 11.17 -13.54 5.72
CA SER A 242 10.91 -12.18 5.25
C SER A 242 11.09 -12.05 3.74
N ASP A 243 12.07 -12.73 3.14
CA ASP A 243 12.28 -12.67 1.69
C ASP A 243 11.18 -13.43 0.93
N ASP A 244 10.72 -14.57 1.45
CA ASP A 244 9.59 -15.33 0.86
C ASP A 244 8.29 -14.51 0.89
N SER A 245 8.03 -13.78 1.97
CA SER A 245 6.84 -12.94 2.10
C SER A 245 6.80 -11.79 1.11
N GLU A 246 7.97 -11.20 0.82
CA GLU A 246 8.09 -10.14 -0.18
C GLU A 246 7.93 -10.69 -1.60
N ALA A 247 8.53 -11.84 -1.90
CA ALA A 247 8.37 -12.51 -3.19
C ALA A 247 6.90 -12.89 -3.46
N ARG A 248 6.22 -13.48 -2.47
CA ARG A 248 4.78 -13.81 -2.58
C ARG A 248 3.90 -12.58 -2.78
N PHE A 249 4.18 -11.50 -2.06
CA PHE A 249 3.45 -10.24 -2.26
C PHE A 249 3.64 -9.71 -3.70
N MET A 250 4.86 -9.73 -4.22
CA MET A 250 5.16 -9.30 -5.58
C MET A 250 4.49 -10.18 -6.64
N GLU A 251 4.47 -11.49 -6.43
CA GLU A 251 3.76 -12.45 -7.30
C GLU A 251 2.26 -12.15 -7.34
N MET A 252 1.65 -11.88 -6.18
CA MET A 252 0.25 -11.49 -6.08
C MET A 252 -0.05 -10.17 -6.81
N VAL A 253 0.80 -9.15 -6.63
CA VAL A 253 0.64 -7.86 -7.31
C VAL A 253 0.80 -8.00 -8.84
N LEU A 254 1.71 -8.88 -9.28
CA LEU A 254 1.86 -9.19 -10.71
C LEU A 254 0.60 -9.87 -11.24
N GLN A 255 0.05 -10.84 -10.50
CA GLN A 255 -1.17 -11.54 -10.89
C GLN A 255 -2.36 -10.57 -10.98
N PHE A 256 -2.49 -9.63 -10.03
CA PHE A 256 -3.52 -8.58 -10.05
C PHE A 256 -3.57 -7.82 -11.38
N TRP A 257 -2.41 -7.49 -11.97
CA TRP A 257 -2.34 -6.81 -13.27
C TRP A 257 -2.57 -7.76 -14.45
N LYS A 258 -2.07 -9.01 -14.36
CA LYS A 258 -2.30 -10.05 -15.39
C LYS A 258 -3.78 -10.39 -15.55
N ASP A 259 -4.55 -10.34 -14.46
CA ASP A 259 -6.00 -10.59 -14.47
C ASP A 259 -6.80 -9.43 -15.09
N ARG A 260 -6.16 -8.28 -15.35
CA ARG A 260 -6.80 -7.07 -15.89
C ARG A 260 -6.24 -6.67 -17.27
N PRO A 261 -6.20 -7.58 -18.26
CA PRO A 261 -5.66 -7.28 -19.59
C PRO A 261 -6.59 -6.39 -20.42
N VAL A 262 -7.84 -6.23 -19.98
CA VAL A 262 -8.90 -5.46 -20.64
C VAL A 262 -8.53 -3.97 -20.76
N TRP A 263 -7.68 -3.49 -19.86
CA TRP A 263 -7.17 -2.13 -19.86
C TRP A 263 -5.76 -2.10 -20.45
N SER A 264 -5.48 -1.17 -21.36
CA SER A 264 -4.13 -0.95 -21.89
C SER A 264 -3.10 -0.66 -20.79
N MET A 265 -3.56 -0.13 -19.66
CA MET A 265 -2.76 0.03 -18.44
C MET A 265 -2.30 -1.31 -17.86
N GLY A 266 -3.14 -2.35 -17.92
CA GLY A 266 -2.85 -3.64 -17.30
C GLY A 266 -1.66 -4.33 -17.92
N SER A 267 -1.66 -4.47 -19.25
CA SER A 267 -0.52 -5.03 -19.98
C SER A 267 0.77 -4.23 -19.76
N PHE A 268 0.68 -2.91 -19.75
CA PHE A 268 1.83 -2.04 -19.50
C PHE A 268 2.42 -2.25 -18.10
N MET A 269 1.57 -2.25 -17.06
CA MET A 269 2.01 -2.43 -15.68
C MET A 269 2.51 -3.85 -15.40
N THR A 270 1.99 -4.86 -16.09
CA THR A 270 2.56 -6.22 -16.08
C THR A 270 4.01 -6.19 -16.57
N THR A 271 4.28 -5.56 -17.72
CA THR A 271 5.65 -5.46 -18.25
C THR A 271 6.59 -4.73 -17.29
N VAL A 272 6.15 -3.61 -16.70
CA VAL A 272 6.93 -2.84 -15.71
C VAL A 272 7.26 -3.71 -14.48
N LEU A 273 6.30 -4.47 -13.98
CA LEU A 273 6.53 -5.34 -12.82
C LEU A 273 7.44 -6.52 -13.13
N GLU A 274 7.31 -7.12 -14.31
CA GLU A 274 8.21 -8.19 -14.77
C GLU A 274 9.66 -7.68 -14.91
N GLU A 275 9.84 -6.45 -15.43
CA GLU A 275 11.14 -5.79 -15.47
C GLU A 275 11.72 -5.57 -14.06
N ILE A 276 10.92 -5.04 -13.12
CA ILE A 276 11.37 -4.79 -11.75
C ILE A 276 11.71 -6.09 -11.03
N ILE A 277 10.89 -7.14 -11.18
CA ILE A 277 11.14 -8.46 -10.58
C ILE A 277 12.41 -9.08 -11.17
N SER A 278 12.59 -9.01 -12.49
CA SER A 278 13.80 -9.50 -13.18
C SER A 278 15.05 -8.75 -12.73
N ALA A 279 14.99 -7.42 -12.68
CA ALA A 279 16.09 -6.58 -12.22
C ALA A 279 16.39 -6.74 -10.72
N GLY A 280 15.35 -6.99 -9.90
CA GLY A 280 15.44 -7.27 -8.48
C GLY A 280 16.11 -8.62 -8.19
N GLY A 281 15.76 -9.66 -8.95
CA GLY A 281 16.39 -10.99 -8.86
C GLY A 281 17.91 -10.94 -9.05
N MET A 282 18.39 -10.14 -10.01
CA MET A 282 19.82 -9.90 -10.24
C MET A 282 20.54 -9.23 -9.05
N ALA A 283 19.83 -8.42 -8.25
CA ALA A 283 20.40 -7.76 -7.07
C ALA A 283 20.51 -8.69 -5.85
N TYR A 284 19.65 -9.72 -5.74
CA TYR A 284 19.76 -10.75 -4.70
C TYR A 284 20.86 -11.77 -5.01
N GLU A 285 21.07 -12.12 -6.28
CA GLU A 285 22.18 -12.99 -6.71
C GLU A 285 23.55 -12.37 -6.43
N LEU A 286 23.70 -11.05 -6.64
CA LEU A 286 24.94 -10.32 -6.31
C LEU A 286 25.20 -10.21 -4.81
N ARG A 287 24.17 -10.25 -3.95
CA ARG A 287 24.32 -10.26 -2.48
C ARG A 287 24.62 -11.64 -1.88
N GLY A 288 24.37 -12.71 -2.62
CA GLY A 288 24.73 -14.08 -2.20
C GLY A 288 26.16 -14.49 -2.57
N ALA A 289 26.91 -13.60 -3.24
CA ALA A 289 28.27 -13.83 -3.69
C ALA A 289 29.35 -13.10 -2.86
N GLU A 290 28.96 -12.44 -1.76
CA GLU A 290 29.84 -11.87 -0.72
C GLU A 290 29.78 -12.72 0.57
#